data_AF-A0A960G4S4-F1
#
_entry.id   AF-A0A960G4S4-F1
#
_cell.length_a   1.000
_cell.length_b   1.000
_cell.length_c   1.000
_cell.angle_alpha   90.00
_cell.angle_beta   90.00
_cell.angle_gamma   90.00
#
_symmetry.space_group_name_H-M   'P 1'
#
loop_
_entity.id
_entity.type
_entity.pdbx_description
1 polymer ?
#
loop_
_entity_poly.entity_id
_entity_poly.type
_entity_poly.pdbx_seq_one_letter_code
_entity_poly.pdbx_strand_id
1 'polypeptide(L)'
;MQVWPGAAYPLGATFDGSGTNFALFSEVAEKVELCLFDNGVEPGSSPVETRIELTEVDGYVWHCYLPHVQPGQRYGYRVHGPYDPSRGLRCNPTKLLLDPYAKATWGDIDWSPALFGYDFDDPEQRNDDDSAPHMMLGVVINPFFDWEGDRRLARAYNETVIYEAHVKGLTQLHPDIPESIRGTYAGLAHPVITDHLTQLGITAIEL
;
A
#
# COMPACT_ATOMS: atom_id res chain seq x y z
N MET A 1 2.28 14.35 -19.80
CA MET A 1 1.07 13.93 -19.08
C MET A 1 0.35 15.18 -18.60
N GLN A 2 -0.98 15.24 -18.70
CA GLN A 2 -1.74 16.39 -18.18
C GLN A 2 -1.98 16.19 -16.68
N VAL A 3 -1.66 17.21 -15.87
CA VAL A 3 -1.82 17.20 -14.42
C VAL A 3 -2.87 18.25 -14.05
N TRP A 4 -3.89 17.83 -13.30
CA TRP A 4 -4.94 18.71 -12.79
C TRP A 4 -4.77 18.92 -11.29
N PRO A 5 -5.39 19.97 -10.71
CA PRO A 5 -5.23 20.27 -9.29
C PRO A 5 -5.63 19.12 -8.36
N GLY A 6 -6.68 18.38 -8.70
CA GLY A 6 -7.22 17.32 -7.84
C GLY A 6 -7.83 17.88 -6.55
N ALA A 7 -7.82 17.06 -5.49
CA ALA A 7 -8.37 17.40 -4.20
C ALA A 7 -7.52 16.82 -3.06
N ALA A 8 -7.46 17.53 -1.93
CA ALA A 8 -6.78 17.08 -0.71
C ALA A 8 -7.42 15.84 -0.05
N TYR A 9 -8.66 15.49 -0.40
CA TYR A 9 -9.36 14.34 0.17
C TYR A 9 -10.10 13.51 -0.88
N PRO A 10 -10.22 12.18 -0.65
CA PRO A 10 -9.60 11.42 0.44
C PRO A 10 -8.09 11.26 0.24
N LEU A 11 -7.37 10.94 1.33
CA LEU A 11 -5.93 10.66 1.29
C LEU A 11 -5.63 9.37 0.51
N GLY A 12 -4.44 9.33 -0.09
CA GLY A 12 -3.94 8.26 -0.95
C GLY A 12 -4.42 8.35 -2.40
N ALA A 13 -4.13 7.31 -3.17
CA ALA A 13 -4.64 7.17 -4.53
C ALA A 13 -6.12 6.73 -4.56
N THR A 14 -6.96 7.50 -5.25
CA THR A 14 -8.39 7.24 -5.39
C THR A 14 -8.84 7.38 -6.84
N PHE A 15 -9.20 6.24 -7.43
CA PHE A 15 -9.78 6.16 -8.77
C PHE A 15 -11.27 6.48 -8.73
N ASP A 16 -11.73 7.34 -9.64
CA ASP A 16 -13.13 7.82 -9.70
C ASP A 16 -13.94 7.29 -10.89
N GLY A 17 -13.34 6.41 -11.71
CA GLY A 17 -13.94 5.89 -12.95
C GLY A 17 -13.38 6.55 -14.21
N SER A 18 -12.78 7.74 -14.11
CA SER A 18 -12.17 8.46 -15.24
C SER A 18 -10.66 8.60 -15.08
N GLY A 19 -10.20 8.91 -13.88
CA GLY A 19 -8.78 9.10 -13.55
C GLY A 19 -8.52 8.88 -12.06
N THR A 20 -7.32 9.22 -11.62
CA THR A 20 -6.90 9.00 -10.24
C THR A 20 -6.50 10.31 -9.57
N ASN A 21 -7.12 10.59 -8.41
CA ASN A 21 -6.69 11.62 -7.48
C ASN A 21 -5.60 11.05 -6.57
N PHE A 22 -4.51 11.79 -6.37
CA PHE A 22 -3.44 11.47 -5.43
C PHE A 22 -3.39 12.54 -4.35
N ALA A 23 -3.34 12.15 -3.08
CA ALA A 23 -3.24 13.08 -1.96
C ALA A 23 -2.33 12.51 -0.85
N LEU A 24 -1.27 13.24 -0.51
CA LEU A 24 -0.27 12.84 0.49
C LEU A 24 -0.11 13.92 1.55
N PHE A 25 -0.29 13.58 2.82
CA PHE A 25 0.01 14.49 3.92
C PHE A 25 1.52 14.56 4.18
N SER A 26 2.06 15.79 4.24
CA SER A 26 3.39 16.06 4.80
C SER A 26 3.53 17.53 5.20
N GLU A 27 3.72 17.78 6.49
CA GLU A 27 3.98 19.12 7.06
C GLU A 27 5.44 19.57 6.87
N VAL A 28 6.38 18.62 6.77
CA VAL A 28 7.83 18.90 6.71
C VAL A 28 8.36 18.99 5.28
N ALA A 29 7.59 18.53 4.29
CA ALA A 29 8.03 18.53 2.90
C ALA A 29 8.20 19.97 2.37
N GLU A 30 9.29 20.18 1.62
CA GLU A 30 9.47 21.39 0.81
C GLU A 30 9.03 21.15 -0.64
N LYS A 31 9.00 19.89 -1.06
CA LYS A 31 8.52 19.43 -2.37
C LYS A 31 8.16 17.95 -2.31
N VAL A 32 7.12 17.56 -3.04
CA VAL A 32 6.72 16.15 -3.21
C VAL A 32 6.68 15.80 -4.69
N GLU A 33 7.30 14.67 -5.04
CA GLU A 33 7.21 14.08 -6.37
C GLU A 33 6.41 12.77 -6.27
N LEU A 34 5.34 12.67 -7.05
CA LEU A 34 4.66 11.42 -7.36
C LEU A 34 5.46 10.68 -8.42
N CYS A 35 5.87 9.46 -8.12
CA CYS A 35 6.66 8.62 -9.02
C CYS A 35 5.75 7.54 -9.59
N LEU A 36 5.51 7.57 -10.90
CA LEU A 36 4.77 6.53 -11.63
C LEU A 36 5.76 5.56 -12.27
N PHE A 37 5.45 4.28 -12.21
CA PHE A 37 6.27 3.22 -12.78
C PHE A 37 5.50 2.49 -13.89
N ASP A 38 6.15 2.29 -15.03
CA ASP A 38 5.54 1.55 -16.13
C ASP A 38 5.31 0.08 -15.77
N ASN A 39 4.11 -0.41 -16.09
CA ASN A 39 3.70 -1.79 -15.82
C ASN A 39 4.28 -2.80 -16.83
N GLY A 40 4.93 -2.32 -17.90
CA GLY A 40 5.34 -3.10 -19.08
C GLY A 40 6.72 -3.75 -19.01
N VAL A 41 7.25 -3.93 -17.80
CA VAL A 41 8.65 -4.32 -17.61
C VAL A 41 8.71 -5.82 -17.33
N GLU A 42 9.43 -6.55 -18.17
CA GLU A 42 9.77 -7.96 -17.94
C GLU A 42 10.35 -8.15 -16.53
N PRO A 43 10.08 -9.29 -15.87
CA PRO A 43 10.76 -9.64 -14.62
C PRO A 43 12.28 -9.48 -14.76
N GLY A 44 12.88 -8.59 -13.97
CA GLY A 44 14.33 -8.36 -13.96
C GLY A 44 14.83 -7.12 -14.71
N SER A 45 13.96 -6.29 -15.31
CA SER A 45 14.39 -4.96 -15.79
C SER A 45 13.95 -3.85 -14.81
N SER A 46 14.75 -2.80 -14.71
CA SER A 46 14.44 -1.65 -13.86
C SER A 46 13.21 -0.92 -14.40
N PRO A 47 12.17 -0.66 -13.58
CA PRO A 47 10.99 0.03 -14.05
C PRO A 47 11.31 1.48 -14.41
N VAL A 48 10.76 1.95 -15.52
CA VAL A 48 10.94 3.34 -15.96
C VAL A 48 10.11 4.23 -15.04
N GLU A 49 10.80 5.15 -14.36
CA GLU A 49 10.21 6.10 -13.43
C GLU A 49 9.83 7.40 -14.13
N THR A 50 8.57 7.82 -14.03
CA THR A 50 8.10 9.15 -14.40
C THR A 50 7.75 9.94 -13.14
N ARG A 51 8.45 11.04 -12.89
CA ARG A 51 8.23 11.90 -11.73
C ARG A 51 7.33 13.09 -12.07
N ILE A 52 6.34 13.33 -11.21
CA ILE A 52 5.36 14.41 -11.33
C ILE A 52 5.44 15.21 -10.03
N GLU A 53 5.84 16.47 -10.12
CA GLU A 53 5.82 17.36 -8.96
C GLU A 53 4.36 17.67 -8.56
N LEU A 54 4.04 17.52 -7.28
CA LEU A 54 2.76 17.93 -6.73
C LEU A 54 2.84 19.42 -6.37
N THR A 55 2.17 20.27 -7.14
CA THR A 55 2.21 21.72 -6.95
C THR A 55 1.10 22.26 -6.05
N GLU A 56 -0.01 21.52 -5.95
CA GLU A 56 -1.15 21.94 -5.13
C GLU A 56 -0.99 21.41 -3.70
N VAL A 57 -1.19 22.32 -2.73
CA VAL A 57 -1.08 22.02 -1.30
C VAL A 57 -2.16 22.73 -0.51
N ASP A 58 -3.06 21.96 0.10
CA ASP A 58 -4.09 22.44 1.01
C ASP A 58 -3.87 21.83 2.40
N GLY A 59 -3.59 22.65 3.43
CA GLY A 59 -3.46 22.16 4.80
C GLY A 59 -2.41 21.07 5.00
N TYR A 60 -1.24 21.22 4.37
CA TYR A 60 -0.14 20.24 4.33
C TYR A 60 -0.44 18.94 3.57
N VAL A 61 -1.54 18.89 2.81
CA VAL A 61 -1.84 17.79 1.90
C VAL A 61 -1.43 18.19 0.49
N TRP A 62 -0.47 17.46 -0.06
CA TRP A 62 0.04 17.61 -1.41
C TRP A 62 -0.81 16.77 -2.35
N HIS A 63 -1.35 17.35 -3.42
CA HIS A 63 -2.28 16.61 -4.27
C HIS A 63 -2.18 16.95 -5.75
N CYS A 64 -2.67 16.02 -6.57
CA CYS A 64 -2.95 16.24 -7.98
C CYS A 64 -4.00 15.25 -8.47
N TYR A 65 -4.51 15.48 -9.67
CA TYR A 65 -5.36 14.54 -10.39
C TYR A 65 -4.80 14.22 -11.76
N LEU A 66 -4.80 12.93 -12.10
CA LEU A 66 -4.29 12.42 -13.37
C LEU A 66 -5.41 11.73 -14.16
N PRO A 67 -5.98 12.38 -15.21
CA PRO A 67 -7.15 11.91 -15.96
C PRO A 67 -6.99 10.59 -16.73
N HIS A 68 -5.79 10.01 -16.77
CA HIS A 68 -5.49 8.80 -17.54
C HIS A 68 -4.83 7.70 -16.72
N VAL A 69 -4.62 7.95 -15.42
CA VAL A 69 -4.11 6.92 -14.52
C VAL A 69 -5.28 6.05 -14.08
N GLN A 70 -5.17 4.76 -14.39
CA GLN A 70 -6.19 3.73 -14.18
C GLN A 70 -5.75 2.75 -13.07
N PRO A 71 -6.68 1.93 -12.54
CA PRO A 71 -6.35 0.84 -11.65
C PRO A 71 -5.26 -0.08 -12.23
N GLY A 72 -4.35 -0.52 -11.36
CA GLY A 72 -3.15 -1.27 -11.73
C GLY A 72 -1.90 -0.39 -11.94
N GLN A 73 -2.02 0.93 -11.99
CA GLN A 73 -0.86 1.82 -12.01
C GLN A 73 -0.02 1.65 -10.73
N ARG A 74 1.29 1.40 -10.90
CA ARG A 74 2.26 1.34 -9.81
C ARG A 74 2.83 2.72 -9.53
N TYR A 75 2.98 3.08 -8.26
CA TYR A 75 3.48 4.38 -7.87
C TYR A 75 4.21 4.38 -6.52
N GLY A 76 4.90 5.48 -6.23
CA GLY A 76 5.47 5.81 -4.93
C GLY A 76 5.69 7.32 -4.83
N TYR A 77 6.34 7.78 -3.77
CA TYR A 77 6.64 9.19 -3.56
C TYR A 77 8.12 9.44 -3.27
N ARG A 78 8.63 10.59 -3.70
CA ARG A 78 9.90 11.15 -3.22
C ARG A 78 9.61 12.47 -2.53
N VAL A 79 10.03 12.56 -1.27
CA VAL A 79 9.76 13.72 -0.41
C VAL A 79 11.06 14.47 -0.16
N HIS A 80 11.08 15.71 -0.64
CA HIS A 80 12.18 16.66 -0.44
C HIS A 80 11.90 17.49 0.80
N GLY A 81 12.94 17.90 1.50
CA GLY A 81 12.85 18.72 2.71
C GLY A 81 14.14 18.68 3.53
N PRO A 82 14.12 19.19 4.77
CA PRO A 82 15.31 19.28 5.60
C PRO A 82 15.82 17.89 6.04
N TYR A 83 17.14 17.77 6.08
CA TYR A 83 17.86 16.65 6.68
C TYR A 83 18.74 17.17 7.81
N ASP A 84 18.27 16.98 9.04
CA ASP A 84 18.97 17.26 10.30
C ASP A 84 18.57 16.17 11.32
N PRO A 85 19.31 15.04 11.34
CA PRO A 85 19.01 13.91 12.22
C PRO A 85 18.95 14.29 13.70
N SER A 86 19.74 15.29 14.14
CA SER A 86 19.78 15.75 15.53
C SER A 86 18.45 16.37 15.99
N ARG A 87 17.65 16.88 15.03
CA ARG A 87 16.31 17.44 15.23
C ARG A 87 15.19 16.52 14.76
N GLY A 88 15.52 15.30 14.32
CA GLY A 88 14.57 14.32 13.79
C GLY A 88 14.12 14.59 12.34
N LEU A 89 14.69 15.58 11.66
CA LEU A 89 14.38 15.90 10.26
C LEU A 89 15.15 14.95 9.33
N ARG A 90 14.44 14.11 8.58
CA ARG A 90 15.05 12.99 7.83
C ARG A 90 14.57 12.88 6.38
N CYS A 91 14.16 13.99 5.78
CA CYS A 91 13.76 13.99 4.37
C CYS A 91 14.94 13.55 3.50
N ASN A 92 14.71 12.54 2.66
CA ASN A 92 15.70 12.07 1.71
C ASN A 92 15.01 11.65 0.41
N PRO A 93 15.05 12.47 -0.65
CA PRO A 93 14.34 12.20 -1.90
C PRO A 93 14.94 11.05 -2.71
N THR A 94 16.14 10.54 -2.36
CA THR A 94 16.69 9.34 -3.02
C THR A 94 15.98 8.07 -2.56
N LYS A 95 15.26 8.13 -1.43
CA LYS A 95 14.45 7.03 -0.92
C LYS A 95 13.04 7.12 -1.50
N LEU A 96 12.67 6.13 -2.29
CA LEU A 96 11.30 5.95 -2.75
C LEU A 96 10.44 5.50 -1.55
N LEU A 97 9.38 6.25 -1.29
CA LEU A 97 8.46 6.01 -0.18
C LEU A 97 7.18 5.35 -0.69
N LEU A 98 6.69 4.37 0.07
CA LEU A 98 5.35 3.83 -0.12
C LEU A 98 4.31 4.86 0.38
N ASP A 99 3.22 5.01 -0.35
CA ASP A 99 2.08 5.80 0.12
C ASP A 99 1.52 5.19 1.42
N PRO A 100 1.48 5.92 2.55
CA PRO A 100 0.89 5.43 3.79
C PRO A 100 -0.61 5.11 3.68
N TYR A 101 -1.28 5.56 2.61
CA TYR A 101 -2.67 5.28 2.29
C TYR A 101 -2.84 4.30 1.11
N ALA A 102 -1.76 3.63 0.69
CA ALA A 102 -1.83 2.59 -0.34
C ALA A 102 -2.81 1.48 0.07
N LYS A 103 -3.76 1.17 -0.83
CA LYS A 103 -4.78 0.13 -0.61
C LYS A 103 -4.34 -1.24 -1.15
N ALA A 104 -3.25 -1.27 -1.90
CA ALA A 104 -2.57 -2.46 -2.37
C ALA A 104 -1.10 -2.13 -2.65
N THR A 105 -0.24 -3.14 -2.55
CA THR A 105 1.19 -3.04 -2.84
C THR A 105 1.60 -4.03 -3.92
N TRP A 106 2.70 -3.75 -4.62
CA TRP A 106 3.29 -4.62 -5.62
C TRP A 106 4.79 -4.81 -5.36
N GLY A 107 5.24 -6.06 -5.51
CA GLY A 107 6.61 -6.46 -5.24
C GLY A 107 6.87 -6.72 -3.76
N ASP A 108 8.05 -7.26 -3.48
CA ASP A 108 8.57 -7.46 -2.14
C ASP A 108 9.76 -6.53 -1.91
N ILE A 109 10.12 -6.31 -0.64
CA ILE A 109 11.36 -5.60 -0.31
C ILE A 109 12.55 -6.53 -0.64
N ASP A 110 13.44 -6.04 -1.50
CA ASP A 110 14.77 -6.63 -1.68
C ASP A 110 15.75 -5.92 -0.74
N TRP A 111 16.10 -6.58 0.37
CA TRP A 111 16.87 -5.94 1.44
C TRP A 111 18.24 -5.48 0.95
N SER A 112 18.40 -4.15 0.86
CA SER A 112 19.61 -3.46 0.39
C SER A 112 19.92 -2.27 1.30
N PRO A 113 21.21 -1.93 1.56
CA PRO A 113 21.59 -0.70 2.25
C PRO A 113 20.97 0.56 1.63
N ALA A 114 20.67 0.55 0.33
CA ALA A 114 20.00 1.65 -0.36
C ALA A 114 18.62 2.02 0.23
N LEU A 115 17.94 1.10 0.92
CA LEU A 115 16.67 1.34 1.60
C LEU A 115 16.80 2.22 2.85
N PHE A 116 18.03 2.46 3.33
CA PHE A 116 18.29 3.21 4.55
C PHE A 116 18.75 4.63 4.23
N GLY A 117 18.27 5.60 5.01
CA GLY A 117 18.61 7.02 4.87
C GLY A 117 20.00 7.42 5.37
N TYR A 118 20.79 6.46 5.82
CA TYR A 118 22.11 6.65 6.43
C TYR A 118 23.06 5.50 6.06
N ASP A 119 24.36 5.72 6.22
CA ASP A 119 25.38 4.69 5.99
C ASP A 119 25.55 3.78 7.23
N PHE A 120 25.69 2.47 7.03
CA PHE A 120 25.78 1.53 8.15
C PHE A 120 27.11 1.59 8.91
N ASP A 121 28.19 1.99 8.25
CA ASP A 121 29.50 2.17 8.86
C ASP A 121 29.62 3.55 9.53
N ASP A 122 28.87 4.56 9.03
CA ASP A 122 28.76 5.89 9.63
C ASP A 122 27.29 6.40 9.67
N PRO A 123 26.56 6.17 10.78
CA PRO A 123 25.16 6.58 10.89
C PRO A 123 24.88 8.08 10.84
N GLU A 124 25.91 8.93 10.97
CA GLU A 124 25.80 10.39 10.80
C GLU A 124 25.85 10.79 9.32
N GLN A 125 26.36 9.91 8.46
CA GLN A 125 26.41 10.12 7.02
C GLN A 125 25.08 9.74 6.38
N ARG A 126 24.52 10.66 5.60
CA ARG A 126 23.33 10.40 4.76
C ARG A 126 23.70 9.46 3.61
N ASN A 127 22.89 8.43 3.40
CA ASN A 127 22.98 7.57 2.24
C ASN A 127 22.08 8.11 1.12
N ASP A 128 22.67 8.45 -0.03
CA ASP A 128 21.97 9.01 -1.20
C ASP A 128 21.75 7.99 -2.34
N ASP A 129 21.99 6.70 -2.10
CA ASP A 129 21.67 5.64 -3.06
C ASP A 129 20.17 5.59 -3.35
N ASP A 130 19.81 5.31 -4.60
CA ASP A 130 18.40 5.20 -5.01
C ASP A 130 17.78 3.89 -4.51
N SER A 131 16.69 4.01 -3.75
CA SER A 131 16.00 2.86 -3.17
C SER A 131 14.91 2.27 -4.06
N ALA A 132 14.54 2.93 -5.18
CA ALA A 132 13.43 2.51 -6.04
C ALA A 132 13.51 1.06 -6.56
N PRO A 133 14.69 0.50 -6.93
CA PRO A 133 14.79 -0.89 -7.37
C PRO A 133 14.51 -1.94 -6.28
N HIS A 134 14.56 -1.53 -5.01
CA HIS A 134 14.53 -2.42 -3.84
C HIS A 134 13.25 -2.30 -3.00
N MET A 135 12.44 -1.26 -3.27
CA MET A 135 11.25 -0.92 -2.49
C MET A 135 9.98 -1.46 -3.14
N MET A 136 8.98 -1.81 -2.34
CA MET A 136 7.64 -2.11 -2.84
C MET A 136 6.93 -0.85 -3.37
N LEU A 137 6.05 -1.03 -4.33
CA LEU A 137 5.28 0.06 -4.94
C LEU A 137 3.84 0.03 -4.46
N GLY A 138 3.22 1.20 -4.31
CA GLY A 138 1.77 1.32 -4.17
C GLY A 138 1.08 0.98 -5.49
N VAL A 139 -0.15 0.47 -5.41
CA VAL A 139 -0.98 0.18 -6.59
C VAL A 139 -2.29 0.94 -6.50
N VAL A 140 -2.66 1.64 -7.57
CA VAL A 140 -3.99 2.23 -7.70
C VAL A 140 -5.00 1.08 -7.84
N ILE A 141 -5.98 0.99 -6.93
CA ILE A 141 -7.02 -0.05 -7.00
C ILE A 141 -8.33 0.49 -7.57
N ASN A 142 -9.14 -0.41 -8.09
CA ASN A 142 -10.57 -0.13 -8.27
C ASN A 142 -11.28 -0.37 -6.93
N PRO A 143 -11.91 0.65 -6.32
CA PRO A 143 -12.63 0.46 -5.05
C PRO A 143 -13.97 -0.26 -5.21
N PHE A 144 -14.47 -0.44 -6.44
CA PHE A 144 -15.77 -1.05 -6.67
C PHE A 144 -15.72 -2.58 -6.51
N PHE A 145 -16.57 -3.10 -5.63
CA PHE A 145 -16.83 -4.52 -5.45
C PHE A 145 -18.33 -4.71 -5.16
N ASP A 146 -18.98 -5.66 -5.84
CA ASP A 146 -20.38 -6.00 -5.57
C ASP A 146 -20.46 -6.94 -4.37
N TRP A 147 -20.97 -6.43 -3.25
CA TRP A 147 -21.10 -7.16 -1.99
C TRP A 147 -22.34 -8.06 -1.92
N GLU A 148 -23.15 -8.14 -2.99
CA GLU A 148 -24.35 -8.99 -3.06
C GLU A 148 -25.33 -8.80 -1.88
N GLY A 149 -25.33 -7.60 -1.28
CA GLY A 149 -26.17 -7.25 -0.14
C GLY A 149 -25.65 -7.68 1.23
N ASP A 150 -24.36 -8.03 1.37
CA ASP A 150 -23.71 -8.33 2.65
C ASP A 150 -23.95 -7.22 3.69
N ARG A 151 -24.13 -7.63 4.96
CA ARG A 151 -24.40 -6.72 6.08
C ARG A 151 -23.68 -7.20 7.33
N ARG A 152 -23.20 -6.24 8.11
CA ARG A 152 -22.62 -6.49 9.44
C ARG A 152 -23.60 -7.26 10.31
N LEU A 153 -23.14 -8.38 10.89
CA LEU A 153 -23.93 -9.20 11.81
C LEU A 153 -24.27 -8.47 13.12
N ALA A 154 -23.41 -7.53 13.55
CA ALA A 154 -23.60 -6.70 14.76
C ALA A 154 -23.98 -7.50 16.03
N ARG A 155 -23.38 -8.69 16.21
CA ARG A 155 -23.62 -9.55 17.37
C ARG A 155 -23.24 -8.82 18.66
N ALA A 156 -24.04 -9.02 19.72
CA ALA A 156 -23.75 -8.43 21.01
C ALA A 156 -22.47 -9.05 21.60
N TYR A 157 -21.67 -8.24 22.29
CA TYR A 157 -20.36 -8.67 22.76
C TYR A 157 -20.46 -9.82 23.79
N ASN A 158 -21.49 -9.81 24.63
CA ASN A 158 -21.77 -10.88 25.59
C ASN A 158 -22.24 -12.20 24.95
N GLU A 159 -22.56 -12.19 23.65
CA GLU A 159 -22.93 -13.36 22.86
C GLU A 159 -21.78 -13.80 21.94
N THR A 160 -20.61 -13.16 22.05
CA THR A 160 -19.48 -13.38 21.15
C THR A 160 -18.50 -14.39 21.74
N VAL A 161 -18.21 -15.43 20.96
CA VAL A 161 -17.07 -16.34 21.11
C VAL A 161 -16.10 -16.06 19.96
N ILE A 162 -14.89 -15.61 20.32
CA ILE A 162 -13.81 -15.26 19.39
C ILE A 162 -12.92 -16.49 19.15
N TYR A 163 -12.53 -16.69 17.89
CA TYR A 163 -11.56 -17.70 17.47
C TYR A 163 -10.38 -17.00 16.80
N GLU A 164 -9.22 -16.95 17.47
CA GLU A 164 -7.98 -16.42 16.91
C GLU A 164 -7.39 -17.43 15.90
N ALA A 165 -7.07 -16.96 14.69
CA ALA A 165 -6.56 -17.81 13.63
C ALA A 165 -5.61 -17.07 12.69
N HIS A 166 -4.45 -17.67 12.44
CA HIS A 166 -3.56 -17.21 11.40
C HIS A 166 -4.08 -17.63 10.01
N VAL A 167 -4.32 -16.66 9.10
CA VAL A 167 -4.84 -16.91 7.72
C VAL A 167 -4.15 -18.08 7.03
N LYS A 168 -2.80 -18.04 6.95
CA LYS A 168 -2.00 -19.13 6.38
C LYS A 168 -2.14 -20.44 7.16
N GLY A 169 -1.81 -20.41 8.45
CA GLY A 169 -1.73 -21.60 9.30
C GLY A 169 -3.02 -22.41 9.36
N LEU A 170 -4.18 -21.74 9.36
CA LEU A 170 -5.49 -22.37 9.47
C LEU A 170 -5.77 -23.39 8.36
N THR A 171 -5.30 -23.13 7.15
CA THR A 171 -5.69 -23.92 5.96
C THR A 171 -4.52 -24.52 5.18
N GLN A 172 -3.28 -24.16 5.50
CA GLN A 172 -2.07 -24.57 4.75
C GLN A 172 -1.94 -26.09 4.57
N LEU A 173 -2.32 -26.87 5.59
CA LEU A 173 -2.21 -28.33 5.60
C LEU A 173 -3.57 -29.04 5.57
N HIS A 174 -4.66 -28.30 5.33
CA HIS A 174 -5.99 -28.88 5.37
C HIS A 174 -6.24 -29.75 4.12
N PRO A 175 -6.44 -31.08 4.26
CA PRO A 175 -6.47 -32.00 3.13
C PRO A 175 -7.61 -31.71 2.15
N ASP A 176 -8.76 -31.27 2.67
CA ASP A 176 -9.97 -31.04 1.88
C ASP A 176 -10.05 -29.64 1.24
N ILE A 177 -9.02 -28.80 1.40
CA ILE A 177 -8.89 -27.51 0.71
C ILE A 177 -8.06 -27.73 -0.57
N PRO A 178 -8.50 -27.24 -1.74
CA PRO A 178 -7.69 -27.28 -2.95
C PRO A 178 -6.31 -26.64 -2.75
N GLU A 179 -5.25 -27.31 -3.19
CA GLU A 179 -3.87 -26.90 -2.92
C GLU A 179 -3.57 -25.46 -3.36
N SER A 180 -4.16 -25.00 -4.47
CA SER A 180 -3.98 -23.65 -5.02
C SER A 180 -4.48 -22.51 -4.14
N ILE A 181 -5.36 -22.78 -3.17
CA ILE A 181 -5.93 -21.75 -2.28
C ILE A 181 -5.59 -22.00 -0.80
N ARG A 182 -4.83 -23.04 -0.48
CA ARG A 182 -4.38 -23.31 0.90
C ARG A 182 -3.52 -22.16 1.42
N GLY A 183 -3.80 -21.75 2.65
CA GLY A 183 -3.08 -20.69 3.34
C GLY A 183 -3.37 -19.28 2.80
N THR A 184 -4.49 -19.09 2.10
CA THR A 184 -4.91 -17.80 1.53
C THR A 184 -6.27 -17.34 2.10
N TYR A 185 -6.66 -16.09 1.86
CA TYR A 185 -7.99 -15.59 2.21
C TYR A 185 -9.12 -16.43 1.58
N ALA A 186 -8.94 -16.89 0.34
CA ALA A 186 -9.93 -17.75 -0.33
C ALA A 186 -10.03 -19.13 0.33
N GLY A 187 -8.90 -19.68 0.80
CA GLY A 187 -8.90 -20.92 1.57
C GLY A 187 -9.64 -20.79 2.91
N LEU A 188 -9.48 -19.64 3.58
CA LEU A 188 -10.18 -19.35 4.84
C LEU A 188 -11.70 -19.24 4.67
N ALA A 189 -12.16 -18.68 3.55
CA ALA A 189 -13.58 -18.57 3.22
C ALA A 189 -14.19 -19.83 2.57
N HIS A 190 -13.40 -20.90 2.40
CA HIS A 190 -13.88 -22.13 1.76
C HIS A 190 -14.91 -22.86 2.65
N PRO A 191 -15.96 -23.49 2.09
CA PRO A 191 -17.04 -24.14 2.84
C PRO A 191 -16.57 -25.10 3.94
N VAL A 192 -15.52 -25.88 3.68
CA VAL A 192 -14.90 -26.78 4.67
C VAL A 192 -14.52 -26.06 5.97
N ILE A 193 -13.99 -24.84 5.88
CA ILE A 193 -13.58 -24.04 7.05
C ILE A 193 -14.79 -23.37 7.67
N THR A 194 -15.67 -22.75 6.87
CA THR A 194 -16.84 -22.05 7.41
C THR A 194 -17.80 -23.02 8.11
N ASP A 195 -17.97 -24.23 7.60
CA ASP A 195 -18.79 -25.29 8.21
C ASP A 195 -18.16 -25.77 9.52
N HIS A 196 -16.84 -25.99 9.54
CA HIS A 196 -16.13 -26.36 10.76
C HIS A 196 -16.29 -25.30 11.85
N LEU A 197 -16.05 -24.03 11.53
CA LEU A 197 -16.20 -22.91 12.46
C LEU A 197 -17.65 -22.79 12.98
N THR A 198 -18.63 -22.94 12.08
CA THR A 198 -20.06 -22.92 12.46
C THR A 198 -20.41 -24.08 13.39
N GLN A 199 -19.91 -25.29 13.12
CA GLN A 199 -20.12 -26.48 13.96
C GLN A 199 -19.46 -26.33 15.33
N LEU A 200 -18.29 -25.70 15.39
CA LEU A 200 -17.58 -25.39 16.63
C LEU A 200 -18.36 -24.37 17.49
N GLY A 201 -19.29 -23.62 16.89
CA GLY A 201 -20.11 -22.63 17.58
C GLY A 201 -19.41 -21.28 17.78
N ILE A 202 -18.34 -21.01 17.03
CA ILE A 202 -17.66 -19.71 17.06
C ILE A 202 -18.55 -18.66 16.39
N THR A 203 -18.36 -17.40 16.79
CA THR A 203 -19.21 -16.30 16.29
C THR A 203 -18.43 -15.19 15.60
N ALA A 204 -17.13 -15.09 15.89
CA ALA A 204 -16.20 -14.16 15.28
C ALA A 204 -14.83 -14.82 15.12
N ILE A 205 -14.18 -14.56 13.99
CA ILE A 205 -12.79 -14.95 13.75
C ILE A 205 -11.91 -13.70 13.88
N GLU A 206 -10.79 -13.83 14.57
CA GLU A 206 -9.76 -12.80 14.69
C GLU A 206 -8.54 -13.26 13.87
N LEU A 207 -8.14 -12.45 12.89
CA LEU A 207 -7.13 -12.79 11.87
C LEU A 207 -5.77 -12.16 12.14
#